data_AF-A0A4V1GBE6-F1
#
_entry.id   AF-A0A4V1GBE6-F1
#
_cell.length_a   1.000
_cell.length_b   1.000
_cell.length_c   1.000
_cell.angle_alpha   90.00
_cell.angle_beta   90.00
_cell.angle_gamma   90.00
#
_symmetry.space_group_name_H-M   'P 1'
#
loop_
_entity.id
_entity.type
_entity.pdbx_description
1 polymer ?
#
loop_
_entity_poly.entity_id
_entity_poly.type
_entity_poly.pdbx_seq_one_letter_code
_entity_poly.pdbx_strand_id
1 'polypeptide(L)'
;MAGARRSPGLYGLAAFWVFGAGEGAYAATGHDDYSRTAWFSALDADLGRPLGRPRRTSGAWVREFEGGLAAVVLSGEEKATLELPAGLVLPGPTGAPDGEPLSTRITLPGHTGLLALRP
;
A
#
# COMPACT_ATOMS: atom_id res chain seq x y z
N MET A 1 -16.44 -10.78 1.30
CA MET A 1 -15.70 -9.53 1.53
C MET A 1 -14.32 -9.90 2.04
N ALA A 2 -13.28 -9.79 1.21
CA ALA A 2 -11.91 -10.03 1.63
C ALA A 2 -11.50 -8.90 2.60
N GLY A 3 -11.58 -9.17 3.90
CA GLY A 3 -11.00 -8.27 4.89
C GLY A 3 -9.51 -8.22 4.64
N ALA A 4 -8.98 -7.04 4.35
CA ALA A 4 -7.54 -6.82 4.26
C ALA A 4 -6.90 -7.38 5.53
N ARG A 5 -6.22 -8.53 5.44
CA ARG A 5 -5.43 -9.04 6.56
C ARG A 5 -4.43 -7.94 6.89
N ARG A 6 -4.46 -7.47 8.14
CA ARG A 6 -3.48 -6.49 8.63
C ARG A 6 -2.10 -7.13 8.47
N SER A 7 -1.34 -6.65 7.49
CA SER A 7 0.07 -7.01 7.32
C SER A 7 0.90 -5.83 7.82
N PRO A 8 1.61 -5.97 8.97
CA PRO A 8 2.52 -4.93 9.45
C PRO A 8 3.55 -4.53 8.38
N GLY A 9 3.99 -5.49 7.56
CA GLY A 9 4.88 -5.25 6.43
C GLY A 9 4.28 -4.32 5.38
N LEU A 10 2.99 -4.47 5.06
CA LEU A 10 2.31 -3.62 4.08
C LEU A 10 2.08 -2.19 4.60
N TYR A 11 1.82 -2.03 5.90
CA TYR A 11 1.74 -0.72 6.53
C TYR A 11 3.05 0.06 6.37
N GLY A 12 4.18 -0.54 6.74
CA GLY A 12 5.49 0.11 6.60
C GLY A 12 5.88 0.32 5.14
N LEU A 13 5.59 -0.65 4.26
CA LEU A 13 5.86 -0.53 2.82
C LEU A 13 5.06 0.61 2.18
N ALA A 14 3.79 0.75 2.53
CA ALA A 14 2.98 1.86 2.04
C ALA A 14 3.50 3.20 2.55
N ALA A 15 3.93 3.29 3.81
CA ALA A 15 4.57 4.50 4.33
C ALA A 15 5.88 4.83 3.60
N PHE A 16 6.70 3.81 3.30
CA PHE A 16 7.92 3.93 2.50
C PHE A 16 7.63 4.51 1.11
N TRP A 17 6.63 3.98 0.40
CA TRP A 17 6.23 4.53 -0.89
C TRP A 17 5.65 5.94 -0.75
N VAL A 18 4.69 6.17 0.15
CA VAL A 18 4.06 7.47 0.34
C VAL A 18 5.12 8.53 0.62
N PHE A 19 5.92 8.41 1.68
CA PHE A 19 6.84 9.47 2.10
C PHE A 19 8.18 9.44 1.37
N GLY A 20 8.74 8.25 1.13
CA GLY A 20 10.04 8.06 0.50
C GLY A 20 10.01 7.99 -1.02
N ALA A 21 8.84 7.93 -1.65
CA ALA A 21 8.69 7.78 -3.11
C ALA A 21 9.27 6.48 -3.69
N GLY A 22 9.51 5.46 -2.86
CA GLY A 22 10.23 4.26 -3.30
C GLY A 22 11.76 4.42 -3.31
N GLU A 23 12.28 5.58 -2.91
CA GLU A 23 13.73 5.81 -2.84
C GLU A 23 14.32 5.11 -1.61
N GLY A 24 15.26 4.20 -1.85
CA GLY A 24 15.94 3.42 -0.82
C GLY A 24 15.59 1.94 -0.88
N ALA A 25 15.80 1.23 0.23
CA ALA A 25 15.50 -0.18 0.35
C ALA A 25 14.52 -0.40 1.50
N TYR A 26 13.51 -1.24 1.27
CA TYR A 26 12.57 -1.68 2.28
C TYR A 26 12.62 -3.20 2.38
N ALA A 27 12.81 -3.70 3.59
CA ALA A 27 12.74 -5.12 3.90
C ALA A 27 11.81 -5.30 5.10
N ALA A 28 11.02 -6.37 5.08
CA ALA A 28 10.20 -6.77 6.22
C ALA A 28 10.65 -8.14 6.72
N THR A 29 10.66 -8.31 8.03
CA THR A 29 10.84 -9.59 8.71
C THR A 29 9.63 -9.85 9.60
N GLY A 30 9.41 -11.11 9.98
CA GLY A 30 8.36 -11.42 10.95
C GLY A 30 8.66 -10.74 12.29
N HIS A 31 7.61 -10.33 13.01
CA HIS A 31 7.76 -9.90 14.39
C HIS A 31 8.29 -11.10 15.19
N ASP A 32 9.47 -10.95 15.79
CA ASP A 32 10.21 -11.99 16.53
C ASP A 32 10.66 -13.23 15.73
N ASP A 33 10.47 -13.23 14.41
CA ASP A 33 10.95 -14.28 13.50
C ASP A 33 12.12 -13.74 12.68
N TYR A 34 13.31 -13.71 13.31
CA TYR A 34 14.55 -13.23 12.70
C TYR A 34 15.13 -14.18 11.64
N SER A 35 14.55 -15.38 11.48
CA SER A 35 15.12 -16.47 10.70
C SER A 35 14.36 -16.77 9.41
N ARG A 36 13.21 -16.13 9.17
CA ARG A 36 12.45 -16.29 7.92
C ARG A 36 12.38 -14.96 7.18
N THR A 37 12.69 -15.00 5.89
CA THR A 37 12.43 -13.90 4.97
C THR A 37 10.92 -13.69 4.94
N ALA A 38 10.41 -12.59 5.50
CA ALA A 38 8.99 -12.24 5.39
C ALA A 38 8.76 -11.62 4.01
N TRP A 39 8.89 -12.45 2.98
CA TRP A 39 8.52 -12.06 1.63
C TRP A 39 6.99 -12.07 1.51
N PHE A 40 6.45 -10.96 1.02
CA PHE A 40 5.06 -10.84 0.57
C PHE A 40 5.07 -10.11 -0.77
N SER A 41 4.20 -10.52 -1.69
CA SER A 41 4.28 -10.15 -3.11
C SER A 41 4.28 -8.65 -3.37
N ALA A 42 3.64 -7.85 -2.51
CA ALA A 42 3.65 -6.40 -2.66
C ALA A 42 5.04 -5.76 -2.51
N LEU A 43 6.04 -6.46 -1.95
CA LEU A 43 7.44 -5.99 -1.94
C LEU A 43 8.02 -5.87 -3.36
N ASP A 44 7.54 -6.67 -4.30
CA ASP A 44 8.00 -6.68 -5.69
C ASP A 44 7.21 -5.68 -6.55
N ALA A 45 6.22 -4.99 -5.99
CA ALA A 45 5.43 -4.01 -6.71
C ALA A 45 6.24 -2.75 -7.00
N ASP A 46 6.29 -2.35 -8.27
CA ASP A 46 6.88 -1.09 -8.72
C ASP A 46 5.76 -0.10 -9.05
N LEU A 47 5.68 0.98 -8.26
CA LEU A 47 4.76 2.08 -8.52
C LEU A 47 5.31 3.08 -9.56
N GLY A 48 6.59 3.01 -9.91
CA GLY A 48 7.24 3.93 -10.83
C GLY A 48 7.47 5.30 -10.22
N ARG A 49 7.53 6.35 -11.07
CA ARG A 49 7.86 7.70 -10.59
C ARG A 49 6.69 8.35 -9.85
N PRO A 50 6.95 9.12 -8.78
CA PRO A 50 5.91 9.88 -8.10
C PRO A 50 5.37 11.00 -8.98
N LEU A 51 4.04 11.10 -9.06
CA LEU A 51 3.36 12.17 -9.82
C LEU A 51 3.16 13.45 -8.98
N GLY A 52 3.49 13.40 -7.70
CA GLY A 52 3.36 14.55 -6.81
C GLY A 52 3.92 14.27 -5.42
N ARG A 53 3.64 15.20 -4.50
CA ARG A 53 3.99 15.08 -3.08
C ARG A 53 2.95 14.24 -2.32
N PRO A 54 3.31 13.67 -1.16
CA PRO A 54 2.33 13.06 -0.25
C PRO A 54 1.23 14.05 0.12
N ARG A 55 -0.02 13.59 0.11
CA ARG A 55 -1.21 14.38 0.49
C ARG A 55 -2.00 13.65 1.56
N ARG A 56 -2.56 14.40 2.51
CA ARG A 56 -3.47 13.84 3.53
C ARG A 56 -4.91 13.94 3.06
N THR A 57 -5.62 12.82 3.02
CA THR A 57 -7.01 12.72 2.56
C THR A 57 -7.80 11.83 3.49
N SER A 58 -8.88 12.34 4.08
CA SER A 58 -9.83 11.56 4.89
C SER A 58 -9.19 10.65 5.96
N GLY A 59 -8.12 11.12 6.60
CA GLY A 59 -7.41 10.35 7.65
C GLY A 59 -6.24 9.49 7.17
N ALA A 60 -6.06 9.28 5.86
CA ALA A 60 -4.89 8.60 5.29
C ALA A 60 -3.90 9.58 4.66
N TRP A 61 -2.64 9.17 4.57
CA TRP A 61 -1.67 9.76 3.67
C TRP A 61 -1.65 8.98 2.36
N VAL A 62 -1.66 9.70 1.24
CA VAL A 62 -1.76 9.14 -0.11
C VAL A 62 -0.72 9.79 -1.00
N ARG A 63 -0.14 9.01 -1.92
CA ARG A 63 0.69 9.52 -3.01
C ARG A 63 0.42 8.74 -4.29
N GLU A 64 0.35 9.47 -5.40
CA GLU A 64 0.12 8.91 -6.73
C GLU A 64 1.43 8.75 -7.49
N PHE A 65 1.46 7.75 -8.35
CA PHE A 65 2.60 7.34 -9.17
C PHE A 65 2.13 6.93 -10.57
N GLU A 66 3.08 6.82 -11.50
CA GLU A 66 2.84 6.36 -12.88
C GLU A 66 2.19 4.97 -12.93
N GLY A 67 2.58 4.07 -12.03
CA GLY A 67 2.07 2.70 -11.92
C GLY A 67 0.91 2.51 -10.94
N GLY A 68 0.45 3.56 -10.25
CA GLY A 68 -0.66 3.42 -9.29
C GLY A 68 -0.67 4.45 -8.17
N LEU A 69 -1.03 4.02 -6.96
CA LEU A 69 -0.98 4.84 -5.76
C LEU A 69 -0.59 4.02 -4.53
N ALA A 70 -0.01 4.71 -3.55
CA ALA A 70 0.20 4.19 -2.21
C ALA A 70 -0.64 4.99 -1.20
N ALA A 71 -1.19 4.30 -0.21
CA ALA A 71 -1.92 4.93 0.88
C ALA A 71 -1.60 4.28 2.23
N VAL A 72 -1.49 5.09 3.29
CA VAL A 72 -1.25 4.61 4.64
C VAL A 72 -2.07 5.38 5.67
N VAL A 73 -2.73 4.64 6.58
CA VAL A 73 -3.43 5.22 7.73
C VAL A 73 -2.52 5.12 8.95
N LEU A 74 -1.94 6.25 9.35
CA LEU A 74 -1.01 6.30 10.49
C LEU A 74 -1.72 6.31 11.85
N SER A 75 -3.00 6.73 11.89
CA SER A 75 -3.79 6.68 13.13
C SER A 75 -4.16 5.24 13.45
N GLY A 76 -4.07 4.85 14.73
CA GLY A 76 -4.49 3.52 15.20
C GLY A 76 -5.99 3.44 15.51
N GLU A 77 -6.57 4.56 15.93
CA GLU A 77 -7.96 4.66 16.38
C GLU A 77 -8.95 4.95 15.24
N GLU A 78 -8.48 5.64 14.20
CA GLU A 78 -9.32 6.14 13.12
C GLU A 78 -9.18 5.30 11.85
N LYS A 79 -10.30 5.06 11.18
CA LYS A 79 -10.35 4.51 9.82
C LYS A 79 -10.36 5.64 8.79
N ALA A 80 -9.84 5.37 7.60
CA ALA A 80 -9.89 6.30 6.47
C ALA A 80 -10.76 5.76 5.34
N THR A 81 -11.57 6.61 4.73
CA THR A 81 -12.31 6.27 3.50
C THR A 81 -11.68 7.01 2.33
N LEU A 82 -11.26 6.26 1.31
CA LEU A 82 -10.58 6.78 0.12
C LEU A 82 -11.43 6.57 -1.12
N GLU A 83 -11.45 7.60 -1.96
CA GLU A 83 -11.90 7.53 -3.35
C GLU A 83 -10.67 7.25 -4.22
N LEU A 84 -10.71 6.14 -4.95
CA LEU A 84 -9.64 5.66 -5.82
C LEU A 84 -10.02 5.87 -7.30
N PRO A 85 -9.04 6.12 -8.18
CA PRO A 85 -9.24 5.96 -9.61
C PRO A 85 -9.82 4.59 -9.97
N ALA A 86 -10.67 4.55 -11.00
CA ALA A 86 -11.21 3.30 -11.50
C ALA A 86 -10.12 2.42 -12.14
N GLY A 87 -10.30 1.10 -12.06
CA GLY A 87 -9.43 0.12 -12.70
C GLY A 87 -8.15 -0.23 -11.93
N LEU A 88 -7.99 0.25 -10.69
CA LEU A 88 -6.88 -0.17 -9.85
C LEU A 88 -7.08 -1.59 -9.31
N VAL A 89 -5.96 -2.29 -9.10
CA VAL A 89 -5.92 -3.65 -8.56
C VAL A 89 -4.95 -3.74 -7.39
N LEU A 90 -5.09 -4.75 -6.55
CA LEU A 90 -4.05 -5.12 -5.59
C LEU A 90 -2.83 -5.72 -6.32
N PRO A 91 -1.63 -5.66 -5.73
CA PRO A 91 -0.50 -6.43 -6.23
C PRO A 91 -0.85 -7.92 -6.26
N GLY A 92 -0.63 -8.55 -7.40
CA GLY A 92 -0.83 -9.99 -7.56
C GLY A 92 0.29 -10.82 -6.92
N PRO A 93 0.35 -12.13 -7.21
CA PRO A 93 1.29 -13.04 -6.57
C PRO A 93 2.76 -12.71 -6.79
N THR A 94 3.09 -11.98 -7.84
CA THR A 94 4.47 -11.56 -8.20
C THR A 94 4.70 -10.06 -8.02
N GLY A 95 3.78 -9.34 -7.39
CA GLY A 95 3.83 -7.87 -7.28
C GLY A 95 3.33 -7.13 -8.53
N ALA A 96 2.98 -7.85 -9.59
CA ALA A 96 2.42 -7.31 -10.83
C ALA A 96 0.98 -6.75 -10.64
N PRO A 97 0.49 -5.89 -11.56
CA PRO A 97 -0.87 -5.35 -11.52
C PRO A 97 -1.91 -6.35 -12.07
N ASP A 98 -1.90 -7.58 -11.57
CA ASP A 98 -2.79 -8.68 -11.98
C ASP A 98 -3.55 -9.30 -10.78
N GLY A 99 -3.55 -8.62 -9.63
CA GLY A 99 -4.29 -9.04 -8.45
C GLY A 99 -5.75 -8.64 -8.46
N GLU A 100 -6.39 -8.75 -7.29
CA GLU A 100 -7.82 -8.49 -7.14
C GLU A 100 -8.19 -7.02 -7.44
N PRO A 101 -9.25 -6.76 -8.22
CA PRO A 101 -9.73 -5.42 -8.48
C PRO A 101 -10.16 -4.67 -7.21
N LEU A 102 -9.83 -3.38 -7.15
CA LEU A 102 -10.25 -2.50 -6.09
C LEU A 102 -11.52 -1.73 -6.48
N SER A 103 -12.42 -1.58 -5.51
CA SER A 103 -13.54 -0.64 -5.62
C SER A 103 -13.02 0.79 -5.71
N THR A 104 -13.73 1.66 -6.44
CA THR A 104 -13.44 3.11 -6.47
C THR A 104 -13.63 3.77 -5.11
N ARG A 105 -14.30 3.13 -4.16
CA ARG A 105 -14.42 3.59 -2.78
C ARG A 105 -14.05 2.48 -1.82
N ILE A 106 -13.03 2.72 -1.00
CA ILE A 106 -12.55 1.75 0.00
C ILE A 106 -12.46 2.37 1.38
N THR A 107 -12.55 1.53 2.42
CA THR A 107 -12.31 1.94 3.80
C THR A 107 -11.15 1.14 4.37
N LEU A 108 -10.11 1.85 4.81
CA LEU A 108 -8.92 1.31 5.43
C LEU A 108 -9.00 1.47 6.95
N PRO A 109 -8.80 0.40 7.74
CA PRO A 109 -8.65 0.51 9.19
C PRO A 109 -7.41 1.34 9.57
N GLY A 110 -7.33 1.73 10.84
CA GLY A 110 -6.12 2.29 11.42
C GLY A 110 -4.92 1.35 11.27
N HIS A 111 -3.72 1.92 11.22
CA HIS A 111 -2.44 1.22 11.04
C HIS A 111 -2.44 0.23 9.85
N THR A 112 -3.03 0.63 8.73
CA THR A 112 -3.12 -0.19 7.52
C THR A 112 -2.49 0.55 6.34
N GLY A 113 -1.74 -0.19 5.52
CA GLY A 113 -1.20 0.27 4.25
C GLY A 113 -1.94 -0.35 3.07
N LEU A 114 -1.86 0.32 1.93
CA LEU A 114 -2.38 -0.12 0.64
C LEU A 114 -1.39 0.28 -0.45
N LEU A 115 -1.05 -0.66 -1.33
CA LEU A 115 -0.57 -0.36 -2.68
C LEU A 115 -1.68 -0.75 -3.65
N ALA A 116 -1.98 0.12 -4.59
CA ALA A 116 -3.00 -0.08 -5.60
C ALA A 116 -2.38 0.21 -6.96
N LEU A 117 -2.31 -0.81 -7.81
CA LEU A 117 -1.58 -0.79 -9.07
C LEU A 117 -2.53 -0.56 -10.25
N ARG A 118 -1.98 0.03 -11.31
CA ARG A 118 -2.65 0.23 -12.59
C ARG A 118 -2.24 -0.90 -13.55
N PRO A 119 -3.20 -1.67 -14.11
CA PRO A 119 -2.94 -2.67 -15.15
C PRO A 119 -2.37 -2.08 -16.44
#